data_AF-A0A938B861-F1
#
_entry.id   AF-A0A938B861-F1
#
_cell.length_a   1.000
_cell.length_b   1.000
_cell.length_c   1.000
_cell.angle_alpha   90.00
_cell.angle_beta   90.00
_cell.angle_gamma   90.00
#
_symmetry.space_group_name_H-M   'P 1'
#
loop_
_entity.id
_entity.type
_entity.pdbx_description
1 polymer ?
#
loop_
_entity_poly.entity_id
_entity_poly.type
_entity_poly.pdbx_seq_one_letter_code
_entity_poly.pdbx_strand_id
1 'polypeptide(L)'
;MIPAKERVKNQPDIFLRLAQSSMTVAKHIRNEFLENSFTVADKIRELMEQKQVEIGIRRLLPYKSKIGKITACFIDGGVGDVEIFSTVPLMVRGGIFRVKEGEHDLEKRETFEFFPVLTGDLDGGDKSRSDYSSVVRIIIELGSVLRVLRNEKFADVNLIMLHGPLLYRLSAYSEHWFYESDYLTMLCEEEMGHHMLDSFYEERKKCQVHQCWCTLYRSEKRIKANCIIAHLLNTAIKESQEKDINLVGVTERATATELTSIFLQKALEENPDIAAKYLVNPSGNYKRDTNEIINLTRYTDAQLCAMILDSGEYLSFYDAKERYSGFSGDLKGFEAKLPQIGYTYLKSVENAMPMRVEVP
;
A
#
# COMPACT_ATOMS: atom_id res chain seq x y z
N MET A 1 23.82 -14.47 15.99
CA MET A 1 22.79 -14.29 14.95
C MET A 1 22.50 -15.65 14.34
N ILE A 2 21.25 -16.11 14.30
CA ILE A 2 20.89 -17.36 13.58
C ILE A 2 21.01 -17.05 12.08
N PRO A 3 21.74 -17.81 11.26
CA PRO A 3 21.89 -17.52 9.82
C PRO A 3 20.56 -17.54 9.05
N ALA A 4 20.42 -16.72 8.00
CA ALA A 4 19.21 -16.64 7.17
C ALA A 4 18.75 -17.99 6.64
N LYS A 5 19.71 -18.83 6.24
CA LYS A 5 19.45 -20.19 5.76
C LYS A 5 18.72 -21.06 6.79
N GLU A 6 19.14 -20.99 8.05
CA GLU A 6 18.54 -21.77 9.13
C GLU A 6 17.16 -21.21 9.51
N ARG A 7 17.02 -19.88 9.55
CA ARG A 7 15.72 -19.20 9.78
C ARG A 7 14.68 -19.62 8.73
N VAL A 8 15.01 -19.46 7.45
CA VAL A 8 14.07 -19.68 6.34
C VAL A 8 13.73 -21.14 6.13
N LYS A 9 14.67 -22.08 6.35
CA LYS A 9 14.38 -23.52 6.21
C LYS A 9 13.32 -24.02 7.20
N ASN A 10 13.18 -23.35 8.34
CA ASN A 10 12.15 -23.66 9.33
C ASN A 10 10.81 -22.95 9.05
N GLN A 11 10.71 -22.24 7.93
CA GLN A 11 9.53 -21.49 7.49
C GLN A 11 9.05 -22.02 6.12
N PRO A 12 8.26 -23.11 6.08
CA PRO A 12 7.95 -23.84 4.85
C PRO A 12 7.35 -22.98 3.74
N ASP A 13 6.45 -22.06 4.08
CA ASP A 13 5.77 -21.21 3.10
C ASP A 13 6.72 -20.17 2.47
N ILE A 14 7.61 -19.59 3.26
CA ILE A 14 8.62 -18.64 2.78
C ILE A 14 9.65 -19.39 1.94
N PHE A 15 10.12 -20.55 2.41
CA PHE A 15 11.04 -21.39 1.66
C PHE A 15 10.45 -21.82 0.31
N LEU A 16 9.19 -22.26 0.28
CA LEU A 16 8.50 -22.65 -0.95
C LEU A 16 8.39 -21.47 -1.93
N ARG A 17 8.04 -20.27 -1.45
CA ARG A 17 7.98 -19.07 -2.31
C ARG A 17 9.34 -18.71 -2.89
N LEU A 18 10.41 -18.79 -2.10
CA LEU A 18 11.77 -18.55 -2.58
C LEU A 18 12.22 -19.63 -3.57
N ALA A 19 11.86 -20.89 -3.33
CA ALA A 19 12.14 -22.00 -4.25
C ALA A 19 11.38 -21.83 -5.58
N GLN A 20 10.10 -21.46 -5.55
CA GLN A 20 9.33 -21.11 -6.74
C GLN A 20 9.97 -19.94 -7.49
N SER A 21 10.41 -18.91 -6.77
CA SER A 21 11.11 -17.76 -7.37
C SER A 21 12.39 -18.20 -8.09
N SER A 22 13.14 -19.14 -7.51
CA SER A 22 14.35 -19.70 -8.14
C SER A 22 14.09 -20.39 -9.49
N MET A 23 12.87 -20.88 -9.74
CA MET A 23 12.53 -21.44 -11.06
C MET A 23 12.41 -20.38 -12.15
N THR A 24 12.12 -19.13 -11.75
CA THR A 24 11.90 -17.99 -12.65
C THR A 24 13.14 -17.14 -12.88
N VAL A 25 14.22 -17.36 -12.11
CA VAL A 25 15.48 -16.63 -12.28
C VAL A 25 16.25 -17.11 -13.50
N ALA A 26 17.24 -16.30 -13.91
CA ALA A 26 18.14 -16.64 -15.02
C ALA A 26 18.85 -17.98 -14.80
N LYS A 27 19.04 -18.74 -15.88
CA LYS A 27 19.50 -20.14 -15.81
C LYS A 27 20.84 -20.30 -15.10
N HIS A 28 21.76 -19.34 -15.27
CA HIS A 28 23.11 -19.41 -14.70
C HIS A 28 23.16 -19.19 -13.19
N ILE A 29 22.17 -18.52 -12.59
CA ILE A 29 22.09 -18.29 -11.14
C ILE A 29 21.20 -19.28 -10.40
N ARG A 30 20.36 -20.04 -11.10
CA ARG A 30 19.33 -20.90 -10.51
C ARG A 30 19.86 -21.86 -9.43
N ASN A 31 21.00 -22.52 -9.68
CA ASN A 31 21.52 -23.55 -8.78
C ASN A 31 22.07 -22.99 -7.47
N GLU A 32 22.55 -21.74 -7.49
CA GLU A 32 23.16 -21.07 -6.34
C GLU A 32 22.24 -20.00 -5.72
N PHE A 33 21.08 -19.77 -6.34
CA PHE A 33 20.17 -18.67 -6.01
C PHE A 33 19.88 -18.58 -4.51
N LEU A 34 19.47 -19.69 -3.88
CA LEU A 34 19.12 -19.70 -2.47
C LEU A 34 20.32 -19.42 -1.55
N GLU A 35 21.47 -20.02 -1.81
CA GLU A 35 22.68 -19.80 -1.00
C GLU A 35 23.18 -18.35 -1.15
N ASN A 36 23.12 -17.81 -2.36
CA ASN A 36 23.45 -16.41 -2.63
C ASN A 36 22.44 -15.46 -1.98
N SER A 37 21.15 -15.80 -1.99
CA SER A 37 20.08 -15.05 -1.31
C SER A 37 20.35 -14.95 0.19
N PHE A 38 20.64 -16.08 0.83
CA PHE A 38 20.89 -16.12 2.27
C PHE A 38 22.15 -15.36 2.65
N THR A 39 23.22 -15.49 1.86
CA THR A 39 24.46 -14.74 2.12
C THR A 39 24.23 -13.23 2.04
N VAL A 40 23.45 -12.78 1.05
CA VAL A 40 23.09 -11.36 0.90
C VAL A 40 22.21 -10.89 2.05
N ALA A 41 21.20 -11.67 2.44
CA ALA A 41 20.31 -11.32 3.56
C ALA A 41 21.06 -11.21 4.88
N ASP A 42 21.98 -12.14 5.17
CA ASP A 42 22.82 -12.09 6.38
C ASP A 42 23.73 -10.86 6.37
N LYS A 43 24.32 -10.52 5.21
CA LYS A 43 25.15 -9.31 5.11
C LYS A 43 24.32 -8.04 5.34
N ILE A 44 23.13 -7.94 4.74
CA ILE A 44 22.25 -6.78 4.94
C ILE A 44 21.85 -6.65 6.41
N ARG A 45 21.47 -7.77 7.08
CA ARG A 45 21.14 -7.74 8.50
C ARG A 45 22.32 -7.25 9.34
N GLU A 46 23.54 -7.72 9.05
CA GLU A 46 24.76 -7.24 9.72
C GLU A 46 24.96 -5.73 9.55
N LEU A 47 24.81 -5.21 8.32
CA LEU A 47 24.92 -3.78 8.02
C LEU A 47 23.88 -2.94 8.78
N MET A 48 22.65 -3.45 8.93
CA MET A 48 21.59 -2.80 9.70
C MET A 48 21.88 -2.79 11.20
N GLU A 49 22.38 -3.90 11.75
CA GLU A 49 22.75 -4.00 13.18
C GLU A 49 23.93 -3.08 13.53
N GLN A 50 24.88 -2.92 12.62
CA GLN A 50 26.02 -2.00 12.74
C GLN A 50 25.66 -0.54 12.47
N LYS A 51 24.38 -0.24 12.16
CA LYS A 51 23.88 1.11 11.82
C LYS A 51 24.60 1.75 10.62
N GLN A 52 25.05 0.93 9.67
CA GLN A 52 25.65 1.38 8.41
C GLN A 52 24.60 1.64 7.32
N VAL A 53 23.34 1.31 7.60
CA VAL A 53 22.16 1.63 6.80
C VAL A 53 21.25 2.52 7.64
N GLU A 54 20.65 3.55 7.03
CA GLU A 54 19.70 4.46 7.70
C GLU A 54 18.47 3.71 8.22
N ILE A 55 18.02 2.70 7.46
CA ILE A 55 16.89 1.85 7.79
C ILE A 55 17.38 0.69 8.68
N GLY A 56 16.96 0.70 9.95
CA GLY A 56 17.35 -0.32 10.93
C GLY A 56 16.23 -1.30 11.26
N ILE A 57 16.57 -2.37 11.96
CA ILE A 57 15.60 -3.32 12.49
C ILE A 57 15.12 -2.85 13.87
N ARG A 58 13.82 -3.05 14.14
CA ARG A 58 13.14 -2.75 15.39
C ARG A 58 12.28 -3.95 15.79
N ARG A 59 12.02 -4.09 17.09
CA ARG A 59 11.17 -5.16 17.63
C ARG A 59 9.86 -4.57 18.13
N LEU A 60 8.76 -5.25 17.84
CA LEU A 60 7.47 -4.93 18.42
C LEU A 60 7.57 -5.02 19.93
N LEU A 61 7.19 -3.93 20.59
CA LEU A 61 6.97 -3.93 22.02
C LEU A 61 5.53 -4.36 22.29
N PRO A 62 5.25 -5.05 23.41
CA PRO A 62 3.88 -5.36 23.80
C PRO A 62 3.06 -4.06 23.81
N TYR A 63 2.01 -4.02 22.99
CA TYR A 63 1.16 -2.84 22.89
C TYR A 63 0.42 -2.65 24.22
N LYS A 64 0.83 -1.64 25.00
CA LYS A 64 0.08 -1.18 26.17
C LYS A 64 -0.86 -0.08 25.71
N SER A 65 -2.03 -0.51 25.22
CA SER A 65 -3.14 0.40 24.90
C SER A 65 -3.43 1.35 26.06
N LYS A 66 -3.53 2.65 25.77
CA LYS A 66 -4.08 3.64 26.74
C LYS A 66 -5.60 3.49 26.90
N ILE A 67 -6.28 2.83 25.96
CA ILE A 67 -7.74 2.81 25.79
C ILE A 67 -8.37 1.45 26.17
N GLY A 68 -7.57 0.43 26.50
CA GLY A 68 -8.04 -0.92 26.77
C GLY A 68 -8.03 -1.84 25.53
N LYS A 69 -9.07 -2.66 25.34
CA LYS A 69 -9.19 -3.66 24.25
C LYS A 69 -9.21 -2.99 22.86
N ILE A 70 -8.61 -3.63 21.86
CA ILE A 70 -8.61 -3.13 20.48
C ILE A 70 -9.97 -3.37 19.82
N THR A 71 -10.50 -2.37 19.13
CA THR A 71 -11.63 -2.54 18.21
C THR A 71 -11.16 -2.09 16.84
N ALA A 72 -10.97 -3.04 15.94
CA ALA A 72 -10.44 -2.80 14.60
C ALA A 72 -11.55 -2.85 13.55
N CYS A 73 -11.45 -1.97 12.54
CA CYS A 73 -12.22 -2.05 11.30
C CYS A 73 -11.28 -2.36 10.13
N PHE A 74 -11.53 -3.45 9.42
CA PHE A 74 -10.85 -3.79 8.18
C PHE A 74 -11.72 -3.33 7.00
N ILE A 75 -11.11 -2.63 6.06
CA ILE A 75 -11.79 -2.09 4.88
C ILE A 75 -11.14 -2.69 3.63
N ASP A 76 -11.94 -3.31 2.77
CA ASP A 76 -11.48 -3.93 1.53
C ASP A 76 -12.49 -3.73 0.40
N GLY A 77 -12.02 -3.39 -0.79
CA GLY A 77 -12.84 -3.21 -1.98
C GLY A 77 -12.87 -4.46 -2.85
N GLY A 78 -14.07 -4.91 -3.20
CA GLY A 78 -14.29 -5.97 -4.18
C GLY A 78 -14.73 -5.41 -5.52
N VAL A 79 -14.09 -5.84 -6.60
CA VAL A 79 -14.58 -5.67 -7.98
C VAL A 79 -15.07 -7.03 -8.47
N GLY A 80 -16.27 -7.07 -9.04
CA GLY A 80 -16.83 -8.25 -9.68
C GLY A 80 -17.17 -7.98 -11.13
N ASP A 81 -16.94 -8.99 -11.98
CA ASP A 81 -17.42 -9.01 -13.35
C ASP A 81 -18.59 -10.00 -13.40
N VAL A 82 -19.77 -9.52 -13.80
CA VAL A 82 -20.93 -10.38 -14.05
C VAL A 82 -21.38 -10.16 -15.49
N GLU A 83 -21.24 -11.16 -16.34
CA GLU A 83 -21.72 -11.09 -17.71
C GLU A 83 -23.24 -11.29 -17.74
N ILE A 84 -23.98 -10.26 -18.11
CA ILE A 84 -25.45 -10.28 -18.20
C ILE A 84 -25.86 -9.99 -19.64
N PHE A 85 -26.30 -11.05 -20.34
CA PHE A 85 -26.90 -11.07 -21.68
C PHE A 85 -26.07 -10.51 -22.86
N SER A 86 -25.16 -9.55 -22.65
CA SER A 86 -24.09 -9.08 -23.55
C SER A 86 -23.30 -7.90 -22.95
N THR A 87 -23.64 -7.43 -21.75
CA THR A 87 -22.93 -6.34 -21.05
C THR A 87 -22.30 -6.87 -19.77
N VAL A 88 -21.15 -6.32 -19.41
CA VAL A 88 -20.49 -6.57 -18.13
C VAL A 88 -20.58 -5.28 -17.32
N PRO A 89 -21.70 -5.05 -16.57
CA PRO A 89 -21.81 -3.88 -15.72
C PRO A 89 -20.70 -3.88 -14.68
N LEU A 90 -20.19 -2.69 -14.37
CA LEU A 90 -19.27 -2.53 -13.25
C LEU A 90 -19.99 -2.92 -11.95
N MET A 91 -19.42 -3.87 -11.21
CA MET A 91 -19.84 -4.17 -9.84
C MET A 91 -18.68 -3.88 -8.88
N VAL A 92 -18.83 -2.87 -8.04
CA VAL A 92 -17.83 -2.52 -7.02
C VAL A 92 -18.50 -2.42 -5.67
N ARG A 93 -17.86 -2.97 -4.64
CA ARG A 93 -18.33 -2.87 -3.27
C ARG A 93 -17.19 -2.57 -2.31
N GLY A 94 -17.46 -1.77 -1.27
CA GLY A 94 -16.60 -1.72 -0.09
C GLY A 94 -17.13 -2.67 0.98
N GLY A 95 -16.25 -3.42 1.63
CA GLY A 95 -16.57 -4.21 2.82
C GLY A 95 -15.98 -3.56 4.05
N ILE A 96 -16.78 -3.40 5.09
CA ILE A 96 -16.36 -2.92 6.41
C ILE A 96 -16.52 -4.07 7.39
N PHE A 97 -15.41 -4.61 7.89
CA PHE A 97 -15.39 -5.68 8.87
C PHE A 97 -14.89 -5.17 10.22
N ARG A 98 -15.77 -5.06 11.21
CA ARG A 98 -15.41 -4.62 12.56
C ARG A 98 -15.20 -5.83 13.47
N VAL A 99 -14.11 -5.84 14.23
CA VAL A 99 -13.75 -6.89 15.19
C VAL A 99 -13.36 -6.26 16.54
N LYS A 100 -13.96 -6.76 17.62
CA LYS A 100 -13.66 -6.34 19.00
C LYS A 100 -12.84 -7.40 19.73
N GLU A 101 -11.61 -7.04 20.10
CA GLU A 101 -10.70 -7.93 20.82
C GLU A 101 -11.25 -8.34 22.19
N GLY A 102 -11.14 -9.63 22.54
CA GLY A 102 -11.51 -10.15 23.84
C GLY A 102 -13.02 -10.14 24.15
N GLU A 103 -13.87 -9.93 23.15
CA GLU A 103 -15.28 -10.33 23.19
C GLU A 103 -15.37 -11.82 22.86
N HIS A 104 -16.26 -12.57 23.53
CA HIS A 104 -16.41 -14.01 23.31
C HIS A 104 -17.68 -14.36 22.52
N ASP A 105 -18.69 -13.49 22.59
CA ASP A 105 -19.91 -13.63 21.81
C ASP A 105 -19.67 -13.19 20.35
N LEU A 106 -19.78 -14.12 19.40
CA LEU A 106 -19.47 -13.90 18.00
C LEU A 106 -20.27 -12.73 17.39
N GLU A 107 -21.55 -12.63 17.69
CA GLU A 107 -22.44 -11.60 17.11
C GLU A 107 -22.13 -10.19 17.64
N LYS A 108 -21.53 -10.10 18.83
CA LYS A 108 -21.06 -8.82 19.41
C LYS A 108 -19.61 -8.51 19.03
N ARG A 109 -18.82 -9.56 18.80
CA ARG A 109 -17.40 -9.50 18.45
C ARG A 109 -17.21 -9.00 17.04
N GLU A 110 -17.99 -9.50 16.10
CA GLU A 110 -17.78 -9.31 14.67
C GLU A 110 -19.04 -8.74 14.01
N THR A 111 -18.87 -7.69 13.22
CA THR A 111 -19.94 -7.18 12.35
C THR A 111 -19.37 -6.91 10.97
N PHE A 112 -20.12 -7.31 9.94
CA PHE A 112 -19.74 -7.09 8.56
C PHE A 112 -20.81 -6.30 7.82
N GLU A 113 -20.40 -5.25 7.10
CA GLU A 113 -21.29 -4.37 6.35
C GLU A 113 -20.71 -4.13 4.96
N PHE A 114 -21.58 -4.09 3.95
CA PHE A 114 -21.19 -3.61 2.62
C PHE A 114 -21.55 -2.14 2.47
N PHE A 115 -20.57 -1.35 2.02
CA PHE A 115 -20.75 0.08 1.77
C PHE A 115 -19.75 0.60 0.73
N PRO A 116 -20.21 1.25 -0.35
CA PRO A 116 -21.49 1.00 -1.00
C PRO A 116 -21.47 -0.32 -1.76
N VAL A 117 -22.61 -0.69 -2.32
CA VAL A 117 -22.69 -1.71 -3.39
C VAL A 117 -23.11 -0.98 -4.65
N LEU A 118 -22.16 -0.73 -5.53
CA LEU A 118 -22.37 -0.10 -6.82
C LEU A 118 -22.56 -1.19 -7.88
N THR A 119 -23.68 -1.14 -8.58
CA THR A 119 -23.98 -2.01 -9.72
C THR A 119 -24.42 -1.16 -10.90
N GLY A 120 -23.71 -1.30 -12.01
CA GLY A 120 -23.99 -0.55 -13.23
C GLY A 120 -22.89 0.45 -13.55
N ASP A 121 -23.12 1.18 -14.63
CA ASP A 121 -22.13 2.06 -15.21
C ASP A 121 -22.21 3.46 -14.59
N LEU A 122 -21.05 4.06 -14.34
CA LEU A 122 -20.94 5.50 -14.12
C LEU A 122 -20.95 6.23 -15.46
N ASP A 123 -21.39 7.49 -15.45
CA ASP A 123 -21.41 8.33 -16.66
C ASP A 123 -20.00 8.77 -17.04
N GLY A 124 -19.15 9.01 -16.03
CA GLY A 124 -17.77 9.41 -16.18
C GLY A 124 -16.74 8.26 -16.19
N GLY A 125 -15.52 8.66 -16.48
CA GLY A 125 -14.31 7.84 -16.50
C GLY A 125 -14.11 7.09 -17.81
N ASP A 126 -12.87 6.63 -18.04
CA ASP A 126 -12.52 5.91 -19.26
C ASP A 126 -12.62 4.40 -19.03
N LYS A 127 -13.80 3.85 -19.36
CA LYS A 127 -14.14 2.42 -19.22
C LYS A 127 -13.28 1.50 -20.08
N SER A 128 -12.60 2.03 -21.10
CA SER A 128 -11.73 1.23 -21.96
C SER A 128 -10.41 0.86 -21.28
N ARG A 129 -10.05 1.57 -20.21
CA ARG A 129 -8.81 1.34 -19.49
C ARG A 129 -8.95 0.24 -18.46
N SER A 130 -7.91 -0.59 -18.35
CA SER A 130 -7.84 -1.68 -17.37
C SER A 130 -7.80 -1.22 -15.91
N ASP A 131 -7.51 0.07 -15.66
CA ASP A 131 -7.43 0.66 -14.33
C ASP A 131 -8.73 1.37 -13.88
N TYR A 132 -9.76 1.40 -14.72
CA TYR A 132 -11.04 2.07 -14.42
C TYR A 132 -11.69 1.57 -13.12
N SER A 133 -11.88 0.26 -13.00
CA SER A 133 -12.49 -0.35 -11.81
C SER A 133 -11.65 -0.15 -10.55
N SER A 134 -10.32 -0.07 -10.70
CA SER A 134 -9.42 0.19 -9.58
C SER A 134 -9.59 1.60 -9.02
N VAL A 135 -9.79 2.61 -9.88
CA VAL A 135 -10.03 3.99 -9.44
C VAL A 135 -11.34 4.12 -8.69
N VAL A 136 -12.41 3.52 -9.22
CA VAL A 136 -13.73 3.49 -8.57
C VAL A 136 -13.63 2.79 -7.20
N ARG A 137 -12.93 1.65 -7.14
CA ARG A 137 -12.69 0.91 -5.89
C ARG A 137 -11.98 1.77 -4.85
N ILE A 138 -10.90 2.48 -5.21
CA ILE A 138 -10.15 3.32 -4.27
C ILE A 138 -11.04 4.42 -3.68
N ILE A 139 -11.89 5.07 -4.49
CA ILE A 139 -12.81 6.10 -4.02
C ILE A 139 -13.81 5.51 -3.02
N ILE A 140 -14.35 4.33 -3.31
CA ILE A 140 -15.28 3.59 -2.45
C ILE A 140 -14.62 3.17 -1.12
N GLU A 141 -13.39 2.67 -1.17
CA GLU A 141 -12.62 2.28 0.03
C GLU A 141 -12.38 3.49 0.94
N LEU A 142 -11.98 4.64 0.38
CA LEU A 142 -11.79 5.88 1.14
C LEU A 142 -13.12 6.44 1.67
N GLY A 143 -14.20 6.34 0.90
CA GLY A 143 -15.56 6.65 1.37
C GLY A 143 -15.97 5.79 2.56
N SER A 144 -15.62 4.50 2.54
CA SER A 144 -15.85 3.57 3.65
C SER A 144 -15.06 3.96 4.90
N VAL A 145 -13.83 4.46 4.75
CA VAL A 145 -13.05 4.99 5.88
C VAL A 145 -13.78 6.17 6.52
N LEU A 146 -14.24 7.14 5.72
CA LEU A 146 -14.99 8.29 6.23
C LEU A 146 -16.31 7.89 6.90
N ARG A 147 -17.01 6.89 6.35
CA ARG A 147 -18.20 6.31 7.00
C ARG A 147 -17.88 5.78 8.40
N VAL A 148 -16.81 4.98 8.54
CA VAL A 148 -16.38 4.45 9.84
C VAL A 148 -16.02 5.59 10.79
N LEU A 149 -15.34 6.63 10.29
CA LEU A 149 -14.97 7.76 11.12
C LEU A 149 -16.18 8.57 11.58
N ARG A 150 -17.21 8.76 10.75
CA ARG A 150 -18.32 9.70 11.01
C ARG A 150 -19.56 9.08 11.64
N ASN A 151 -19.81 7.79 11.42
CA ASN A 151 -21.04 7.14 11.87
C ASN A 151 -20.92 6.65 13.32
N GLU A 152 -21.90 7.00 14.16
CA GLU A 152 -21.94 6.64 15.59
C GLU A 152 -21.90 5.13 15.85
N LYS A 153 -22.33 4.30 14.89
CA LYS A 153 -22.23 2.84 14.95
C LYS A 153 -20.80 2.34 15.17
N PHE A 154 -19.81 3.12 14.72
CA PHE A 154 -18.38 2.78 14.80
C PHE A 154 -17.64 3.61 15.85
N ALA A 155 -18.35 4.27 16.77
CA ALA A 155 -17.74 5.15 17.77
C ALA A 155 -16.74 4.45 18.72
N ASP A 156 -16.76 3.12 18.80
CA ASP A 156 -15.84 2.34 19.63
C ASP A 156 -14.60 1.81 18.88
N VAL A 157 -14.45 2.14 17.60
CA VAL A 157 -13.30 1.77 16.76
C VAL A 157 -12.09 2.64 17.10
N ASN A 158 -10.93 2.01 17.28
CA ASN A 158 -9.66 2.70 17.57
C ASN A 158 -8.51 2.31 16.60
N LEU A 159 -8.80 1.44 15.64
CA LEU A 159 -7.90 1.04 14.56
C LEU A 159 -8.70 0.82 13.27
N ILE A 160 -8.30 1.47 12.19
CA ILE A 160 -8.82 1.26 10.84
C ILE A 160 -7.69 0.73 9.97
N MET A 161 -7.89 -0.43 9.36
CA MET A 161 -6.94 -1.10 8.48
C MET A 161 -7.50 -1.15 7.06
N LEU A 162 -6.90 -0.40 6.16
CA LEU A 162 -7.19 -0.48 4.73
C LEU A 162 -6.42 -1.66 4.12
N HIS A 163 -7.10 -2.54 3.39
CA HIS A 163 -6.46 -3.59 2.62
C HIS A 163 -5.88 -3.00 1.32
N GLY A 164 -4.60 -2.67 1.36
CA GLY A 164 -3.91 -1.91 0.32
C GLY A 164 -3.04 -0.80 0.90
N PRO A 165 -2.28 -0.08 0.05
CA PRO A 165 -1.54 1.10 0.48
C PRO A 165 -2.49 2.24 0.86
N LEU A 166 -2.08 3.08 1.83
CA LEU A 166 -2.79 4.34 2.09
C LEU A 166 -2.65 5.29 0.90
N LEU A 167 -1.47 5.31 0.27
CA LEU A 167 -1.20 6.15 -0.89
C LEU A 167 -0.81 5.30 -2.12
N TYR A 168 -1.75 5.23 -3.06
CA TYR A 168 -1.50 4.67 -4.38
C TYR A 168 -0.58 5.59 -5.22
N ARG A 169 0.04 5.06 -6.28
CA ARG A 169 0.76 5.87 -7.27
C ARG A 169 -0.26 6.59 -8.16
N LEU A 170 -0.78 7.72 -7.67
CA LEU A 170 -1.89 8.43 -8.30
C LEU A 170 -1.57 8.94 -9.71
N SER A 171 -0.31 9.13 -10.06
CA SER A 171 0.09 9.48 -11.44
C SER A 171 -0.46 8.50 -12.50
N ALA A 172 -0.66 7.22 -12.16
CA ALA A 172 -1.25 6.24 -13.06
C ALA A 172 -2.73 6.50 -13.40
N TYR A 173 -3.46 7.21 -12.53
CA TYR A 173 -4.89 7.48 -12.66
C TYR A 173 -5.20 8.90 -13.15
N SER A 174 -4.19 9.61 -13.69
CA SER A 174 -4.28 11.00 -14.16
C SER A 174 -5.40 11.27 -15.16
N GLU A 175 -5.71 10.27 -15.98
CA GLU A 175 -6.65 10.42 -17.08
C GLU A 175 -8.11 10.34 -16.62
N HIS A 176 -8.38 9.66 -15.51
CA HIS A 176 -9.74 9.45 -15.02
C HIS A 176 -10.37 10.73 -14.46
N TRP A 177 -11.60 10.99 -14.91
CA TRP A 177 -12.47 12.05 -14.44
C TRP A 177 -13.89 11.50 -14.31
N PHE A 178 -14.67 12.05 -13.39
CA PHE A 178 -16.06 11.66 -13.20
C PHE A 178 -16.94 12.90 -13.03
N TYR A 179 -18.25 12.74 -13.22
CA TYR A 179 -19.22 13.77 -12.90
C TYR A 179 -19.51 13.81 -11.41
N GLU A 180 -20.07 14.91 -10.93
CA GLU A 180 -20.51 15.06 -9.53
C GLU A 180 -21.47 13.95 -9.10
N SER A 181 -22.43 13.60 -9.96
CA SER A 181 -23.38 12.50 -9.75
C SER A 181 -22.71 11.14 -9.58
N ASP A 182 -21.60 10.91 -10.28
CA ASP A 182 -20.84 9.66 -10.15
C ASP A 182 -20.20 9.57 -8.75
N TYR A 183 -19.64 10.66 -8.22
CA TYR A 183 -19.07 10.66 -6.86
C TYR A 183 -20.14 10.50 -5.79
N LEU A 184 -21.30 11.14 -5.95
CA LEU A 184 -22.45 10.91 -5.07
C LEU A 184 -22.88 9.43 -5.10
N THR A 185 -22.91 8.83 -6.29
CA THR A 185 -23.20 7.40 -6.47
C THR A 185 -22.15 6.51 -5.81
N MET A 186 -20.86 6.83 -5.96
CA MET A 186 -19.76 6.08 -5.34
C MET A 186 -19.72 6.22 -3.81
N LEU A 187 -20.34 7.26 -3.24
CA LEU A 187 -20.36 7.48 -1.79
C LEU A 187 -21.68 7.07 -1.13
N CYS A 188 -22.76 6.83 -1.90
CA CYS A 188 -24.11 6.35 -1.53
C CYS A 188 -24.84 7.01 -0.34
N GLU A 189 -24.23 7.94 0.38
CA GLU A 189 -24.89 8.74 1.41
C GLU A 189 -24.97 10.18 0.92
N GLU A 190 -26.18 10.61 0.55
CA GLU A 190 -26.43 11.92 -0.06
C GLU A 190 -25.82 13.05 0.77
N GLU A 191 -26.05 13.06 2.09
CA GLU A 191 -25.48 14.06 3.00
C GLU A 191 -23.95 14.00 3.06
N MET A 192 -23.37 12.81 3.17
CA MET A 192 -21.90 12.64 3.21
C MET A 192 -21.26 13.05 1.88
N GLY A 193 -21.85 12.64 0.76
CA GLY A 193 -21.38 12.92 -0.59
C GLY A 193 -21.43 14.40 -0.90
N HIS A 194 -22.54 15.08 -0.59
CA HIS A 194 -22.66 16.52 -0.77
C HIS A 194 -21.68 17.27 0.14
N HIS A 195 -21.61 16.94 1.44
CA HIS A 195 -20.65 17.57 2.34
C HIS A 195 -19.20 17.39 1.87
N MET A 196 -18.85 16.20 1.36
CA MET A 196 -17.53 15.92 0.78
C MET A 196 -17.24 16.80 -0.45
N LEU A 197 -18.20 16.90 -1.38
CA LEU A 197 -18.04 17.72 -2.57
C LEU A 197 -17.95 19.21 -2.24
N ASP A 198 -18.74 19.69 -1.27
CA ASP A 198 -18.67 21.07 -0.79
C ASP A 198 -17.30 21.36 -0.15
N SER A 199 -16.82 20.48 0.73
CA SER A 199 -15.47 20.63 1.31
C SER A 199 -14.37 20.58 0.26
N PHE A 200 -14.51 19.71 -0.75
CA PHE A 200 -13.61 19.64 -1.88
C PHE A 200 -13.58 20.96 -2.69
N TYR A 201 -14.75 21.54 -2.96
CA TYR A 201 -14.84 22.81 -3.70
C TYR A 201 -14.25 23.98 -2.91
N GLU A 202 -14.36 23.99 -1.59
CA GLU A 202 -13.70 24.99 -0.75
C GLU A 202 -12.17 24.82 -0.74
N GLU A 203 -11.66 23.60 -0.60
CA GLU A 203 -10.22 23.33 -0.65
C GLU A 203 -9.63 23.70 -2.01
N ARG A 204 -10.36 23.38 -3.08
CA ARG A 204 -9.98 23.73 -4.46
C ARG A 204 -9.70 25.21 -4.64
N LYS A 205 -10.41 26.12 -3.95
CA LYS A 205 -10.17 27.58 -4.07
C LYS A 205 -8.75 27.98 -3.67
N LYS A 206 -8.09 27.14 -2.86
CA LYS A 206 -6.71 27.35 -2.37
C LYS A 206 -5.68 26.55 -3.16
N CYS A 207 -6.08 25.85 -4.23
CA CYS A 207 -5.20 25.01 -5.00
C CYS A 207 -4.13 25.82 -5.75
N GLN A 208 -2.86 25.59 -5.42
CA GLN A 208 -1.71 26.26 -6.03
C GLN A 208 -1.07 25.49 -7.19
N VAL A 209 -1.57 24.28 -7.51
CA VAL A 209 -1.05 23.48 -8.63
C VAL A 209 -1.37 24.21 -9.93
N HIS A 210 -0.32 24.62 -10.65
CA HIS A 210 -0.42 25.30 -11.93
C HIS A 210 -1.15 24.41 -12.93
N GLN A 211 -2.17 24.94 -13.61
CA GLN A 211 -3.08 24.15 -14.47
C GLN A 211 -3.77 22.98 -13.75
N CYS A 212 -4.05 23.12 -12.44
CA CYS A 212 -4.88 22.12 -11.76
C CYS A 212 -6.20 21.97 -12.50
N TRP A 213 -6.47 20.75 -12.94
CA TRP A 213 -7.70 20.36 -13.62
C TRP A 213 -8.95 20.64 -12.80
N CYS A 214 -8.79 20.67 -11.47
CA CYS A 214 -9.79 21.17 -10.57
C CYS A 214 -10.29 22.54 -11.05
N THR A 215 -9.43 23.49 -11.41
CA THR A 215 -9.82 24.82 -11.92
C THR A 215 -10.31 24.88 -13.37
N LEU A 216 -9.79 24.02 -14.26
CA LEU A 216 -9.99 24.12 -15.72
C LEU A 216 -11.37 23.63 -16.21
N TYR A 217 -11.95 22.59 -15.62
CA TYR A 217 -13.16 21.92 -16.15
C TYR A 217 -14.48 22.44 -15.55
N ARG A 218 -14.52 23.73 -15.20
CA ARG A 218 -15.66 24.32 -14.49
C ARG A 218 -16.96 24.30 -15.31
N SER A 219 -16.88 24.34 -16.65
CA SER A 219 -18.04 24.35 -17.54
C SER A 219 -18.67 22.97 -17.77
N GLU A 220 -17.90 21.89 -17.60
CA GLU A 220 -18.32 20.53 -17.96
C GLU A 220 -18.74 19.67 -16.76
N LYS A 221 -18.68 20.22 -15.53
CA LYS A 221 -18.94 19.49 -14.27
C LYS A 221 -18.09 18.21 -14.11
N ARG A 222 -16.91 18.17 -14.74
CA ARG A 222 -15.96 17.05 -14.65
C ARG A 222 -14.95 17.30 -13.54
N ILE A 223 -14.73 16.30 -12.70
CA ILE A 223 -13.76 16.34 -11.60
C ILE A 223 -12.79 15.17 -11.77
N LYS A 224 -11.48 15.45 -11.74
CA LYS A 224 -10.44 14.42 -11.83
C LYS A 224 -10.43 13.52 -10.59
N ALA A 225 -10.31 12.22 -10.83
CA ALA A 225 -10.34 11.20 -9.78
C ALA A 225 -9.20 11.41 -8.76
N ASN A 226 -7.99 11.70 -9.22
CA ASN A 226 -6.84 11.97 -8.34
C ASN A 226 -7.10 13.08 -7.33
N CYS A 227 -7.78 14.15 -7.74
CA CYS A 227 -8.10 15.26 -6.85
C CYS A 227 -9.06 14.83 -5.74
N ILE A 228 -10.06 14.01 -6.07
CA ILE A 228 -11.01 13.48 -5.09
C ILE A 228 -10.33 12.46 -4.18
N ILE A 229 -9.52 11.54 -4.73
CA ILE A 229 -8.75 10.57 -3.93
C ILE A 229 -7.84 11.29 -2.93
N ALA A 230 -7.10 12.31 -3.37
CA ALA A 230 -6.25 13.11 -2.48
C ALA A 230 -7.08 13.82 -1.40
N HIS A 231 -8.22 14.41 -1.75
CA HIS A 231 -9.11 15.08 -0.80
C HIS A 231 -9.67 14.10 0.25
N LEU A 232 -10.19 12.95 -0.20
CA LEU A 232 -10.74 11.92 0.67
C LEU A 232 -9.66 11.38 1.62
N LEU A 233 -8.45 11.09 1.12
CA LEU A 233 -7.35 10.59 1.93
C LEU A 233 -6.90 11.60 2.99
N ASN A 234 -6.69 12.87 2.61
CA ASN A 234 -6.33 13.93 3.57
C ASN A 234 -7.42 14.12 4.63
N THR A 235 -8.69 14.08 4.23
CA THR A 235 -9.83 14.19 5.15
C THR A 235 -9.87 13.02 6.11
N ALA A 236 -9.70 11.79 5.62
CA ALA A 236 -9.66 10.59 6.44
C ALA A 236 -8.51 10.61 7.45
N ILE A 237 -7.31 11.00 7.03
CA ILE A 237 -6.14 11.14 7.92
C ILE A 237 -6.42 12.18 9.00
N LYS A 238 -6.88 13.38 8.60
CA LYS A 238 -7.19 14.46 9.54
C LYS A 238 -8.23 14.04 10.57
N GLU A 239 -9.37 13.49 10.13
CA GLU A 239 -10.43 13.05 11.03
C GLU A 239 -9.98 11.89 11.93
N SER A 240 -9.16 10.97 11.42
CA SER A 240 -8.59 9.89 12.25
C SER A 240 -7.70 10.43 13.36
N GLN A 241 -6.86 11.44 13.07
CA GLN A 241 -6.00 12.10 14.05
C GLN A 241 -6.81 12.91 15.08
N GLU A 242 -7.84 13.63 14.64
CA GLU A 242 -8.73 14.39 15.53
C GLU A 242 -9.50 13.47 16.50
N LYS A 243 -9.77 12.23 16.10
CA LYS A 243 -10.47 11.22 16.91
C LYS A 243 -9.55 10.24 17.65
N ASP A 244 -8.23 10.39 17.54
CA ASP A 244 -7.23 9.45 18.09
C ASP A 244 -7.46 8.00 17.61
N ILE A 245 -7.85 7.83 16.34
CA ILE A 245 -8.05 6.54 15.68
C ILE A 245 -6.85 6.26 14.78
N ASN A 246 -6.23 5.09 14.94
CA ASN A 246 -5.09 4.70 14.11
C ASN A 246 -5.57 4.30 12.71
N LEU A 247 -5.19 5.04 11.66
CA LEU A 247 -5.45 4.69 10.28
C LEU A 247 -4.18 4.11 9.64
N VAL A 248 -4.25 2.87 9.17
CA VAL A 248 -3.11 2.17 8.55
C VAL A 248 -3.50 1.50 7.25
N GLY A 249 -2.58 1.47 6.29
CA GLY A 249 -2.70 0.68 5.06
C GLY A 249 -1.84 -0.57 5.17
N VAL A 250 -2.37 -1.73 4.77
CA VAL A 250 -1.67 -3.01 4.87
C VAL A 250 -1.65 -3.73 3.52
N THR A 251 -0.46 -4.05 3.03
CA THR A 251 -0.26 -4.80 1.79
C THR A 251 0.53 -6.09 2.04
N GLU A 252 -0.10 -7.25 1.83
CA GLU A 252 0.52 -8.56 2.08
C GLU A 252 1.45 -9.03 0.95
N ARG A 253 1.19 -8.60 -0.30
CA ARG A 253 1.89 -9.06 -1.50
C ARG A 253 2.60 -7.90 -2.20
N ALA A 254 3.42 -7.17 -1.47
CA ALA A 254 4.16 -6.06 -2.04
C ALA A 254 5.20 -6.56 -3.06
N THR A 255 5.09 -6.10 -4.30
CA THR A 255 6.03 -6.38 -5.40
C THR A 255 7.05 -5.27 -5.60
N ALA A 256 7.05 -4.29 -4.69
CA ALA A 256 7.98 -3.18 -4.66
C ALA A 256 9.42 -3.68 -4.53
N THR A 257 10.38 -2.89 -5.04
CA THR A 257 11.81 -3.23 -5.06
C THR A 257 12.68 -2.08 -4.55
N GLU A 258 12.07 -1.03 -4.03
CA GLU A 258 12.73 0.20 -3.61
C GLU A 258 13.71 -0.05 -2.46
N LEU A 259 13.27 -0.74 -1.40
CA LEU A 259 14.16 -1.06 -0.27
C LEU A 259 15.20 -2.09 -0.68
N THR A 260 14.83 -3.04 -1.53
CA THR A 260 15.74 -4.03 -2.11
C THR A 260 16.89 -3.35 -2.85
N SER A 261 16.59 -2.32 -3.65
CA SER A 261 17.60 -1.53 -4.35
C SER A 261 18.54 -0.83 -3.38
N ILE A 262 18.01 -0.19 -2.33
CA ILE A 262 18.81 0.49 -1.31
C ILE A 262 19.73 -0.50 -0.58
N PHE A 263 19.19 -1.63 -0.11
CA PHE A 263 19.94 -2.61 0.67
C PHE A 263 21.00 -3.34 -0.15
N LEU A 264 20.65 -3.74 -1.38
CA LEU A 264 21.60 -4.39 -2.27
C LEU A 264 22.72 -3.45 -2.69
N GLN A 265 22.40 -2.21 -3.06
CA GLN A 265 23.42 -1.23 -3.42
C GLN A 265 24.41 -1.06 -2.26
N LYS A 266 23.91 -0.89 -1.03
CA LYS A 266 24.77 -0.74 0.14
C LYS A 266 25.59 -2.00 0.45
N ALA A 267 25.01 -3.19 0.26
CA ALA A 267 25.73 -4.45 0.41
C ALA A 267 26.85 -4.61 -0.63
N LEU A 268 26.64 -4.17 -1.87
CA LEU A 268 27.65 -4.17 -2.93
C LEU A 268 28.77 -3.17 -2.66
N GLU A 269 28.44 -1.98 -2.15
CA GLU A 269 29.43 -0.97 -1.76
C GLU A 269 30.39 -1.48 -0.69
N GLU A 270 29.87 -2.20 0.31
CA GLU A 270 30.65 -2.77 1.42
C GLU A 270 31.33 -4.09 1.06
N ASN A 271 30.77 -4.86 0.11
CA ASN A 271 31.34 -6.13 -0.34
C ASN A 271 31.11 -6.33 -1.86
N PRO A 272 32.03 -5.83 -2.70
CA PRO A 272 31.92 -5.92 -4.16
C PRO A 272 31.85 -7.34 -4.70
N ASP A 273 32.38 -8.34 -3.97
CA ASP A 273 32.37 -9.75 -4.38
C ASP A 273 30.94 -10.32 -4.43
N ILE A 274 29.97 -9.68 -3.76
CA ILE A 274 28.55 -10.03 -3.90
C ILE A 274 28.10 -9.91 -5.36
N ALA A 275 28.59 -8.92 -6.12
CA ALA A 275 28.21 -8.76 -7.52
C ALA A 275 28.61 -9.99 -8.36
N ALA A 276 29.81 -10.53 -8.13
CA ALA A 276 30.35 -11.67 -8.86
C ALA A 276 29.54 -12.97 -8.63
N LYS A 277 28.72 -13.04 -7.58
CA LYS A 277 27.82 -14.18 -7.32
C LYS A 277 26.59 -14.21 -8.25
N TYR A 278 26.26 -13.08 -8.87
CA TYR A 278 25.06 -12.94 -9.70
C TYR A 278 25.39 -12.56 -11.15
N LEU A 279 26.42 -11.73 -11.33
CA LEU A 279 26.79 -11.12 -12.60
C LEU A 279 28.05 -11.79 -13.15
N VAL A 280 28.03 -12.09 -14.45
CA VAL A 280 29.20 -12.65 -15.15
C VAL A 280 30.31 -11.59 -15.27
N ASN A 281 29.94 -10.33 -15.50
CA ASN A 281 30.86 -9.20 -15.61
C ASN A 281 30.32 -8.00 -14.83
N PRO A 282 30.56 -7.92 -13.50
CA PRO A 282 30.21 -6.76 -12.71
C PRO A 282 30.81 -5.48 -13.31
N SER A 283 30.02 -4.42 -13.43
CA SER A 283 30.49 -3.17 -14.02
C SER A 283 31.30 -2.31 -13.05
N GLY A 284 31.19 -2.58 -11.75
CA GLY A 284 31.73 -1.74 -10.68
C GLY A 284 30.88 -0.49 -10.43
N ASN A 285 29.83 -0.26 -11.23
CA ASN A 285 28.82 0.73 -10.95
C ASN A 285 27.71 0.07 -10.13
N TYR A 286 27.77 0.23 -8.80
CA TYR A 286 26.87 -0.48 -7.88
C TYR A 286 25.39 -0.23 -8.13
N LYS A 287 25.01 0.96 -8.61
CA LYS A 287 23.62 1.25 -8.96
C LYS A 287 23.16 0.42 -10.17
N ARG A 288 24.01 0.34 -11.20
CA ARG A 288 23.75 -0.48 -12.39
C ARG A 288 23.71 -1.97 -12.03
N ASP A 289 24.72 -2.43 -11.31
CA ASP A 289 24.86 -3.84 -10.91
C ASP A 289 23.69 -4.25 -10.02
N THR A 290 23.23 -3.39 -9.10
CA THR A 290 22.03 -3.61 -8.29
C THR A 290 20.79 -3.84 -9.16
N ASN A 291 20.55 -2.96 -10.13
CA ASN A 291 19.39 -3.10 -11.02
C ASN A 291 19.45 -4.38 -11.86
N GLU A 292 20.64 -4.76 -12.31
CA GLU A 292 20.86 -6.01 -13.06
C GLU A 292 20.58 -7.22 -12.17
N ILE A 293 21.08 -7.24 -10.93
CA ILE A 293 20.81 -8.30 -9.95
C ILE A 293 19.30 -8.40 -9.67
N ILE A 294 18.61 -7.29 -9.42
CA ILE A 294 17.14 -7.30 -9.18
C ILE A 294 16.40 -7.86 -10.40
N ASN A 295 16.80 -7.49 -11.62
CA ASN A 295 16.17 -8.01 -12.83
C ASN A 295 16.39 -9.52 -13.01
N LEU A 296 17.58 -10.02 -12.68
CA LEU A 296 17.92 -11.44 -12.79
C LEU A 296 17.26 -12.29 -11.70
N THR A 297 17.20 -11.76 -10.48
CA THR A 297 16.71 -12.46 -9.27
C THR A 297 15.21 -12.30 -9.04
N ARG A 298 14.61 -11.24 -9.61
CA ARG A 298 13.22 -10.83 -9.35
C ARG A 298 12.94 -10.57 -7.86
N TYR A 299 13.95 -10.19 -7.08
CA TYR A 299 13.74 -9.86 -5.67
C TYR A 299 12.73 -8.72 -5.51
N THR A 300 11.82 -8.94 -4.59
CA THR A 300 10.91 -7.95 -4.03
C THR A 300 11.33 -7.62 -2.60
N ASP A 301 10.92 -6.44 -2.14
CA ASP A 301 11.13 -5.99 -0.77
C ASP A 301 10.58 -7.00 0.23
N ALA A 302 9.40 -7.57 -0.03
CA ALA A 302 8.78 -8.57 0.83
C ALA A 302 9.65 -9.84 0.94
N GLN A 303 10.22 -10.34 -0.17
CA GLN A 303 11.10 -11.52 -0.16
C GLN A 303 12.40 -11.24 0.59
N LEU A 304 13.02 -10.09 0.34
CA LEU A 304 14.25 -9.74 1.01
C LEU A 304 14.02 -9.54 2.52
N CYS A 305 12.96 -8.82 2.89
CA CYS A 305 12.57 -8.64 4.29
C CYS A 305 12.19 -9.97 4.96
N ALA A 306 11.62 -10.94 4.23
CA ALA A 306 11.29 -12.24 4.80
C ALA A 306 12.53 -13.01 5.26
N MET A 307 13.66 -12.81 4.56
CA MET A 307 14.95 -13.40 4.92
C MET A 307 15.70 -12.60 5.99
N ILE A 308 15.49 -11.28 6.03
CA ILE A 308 16.17 -10.38 6.98
C ILE A 308 15.49 -10.37 8.35
N LEU A 309 14.15 -10.31 8.42
CA LEU A 309 13.40 -10.09 9.67
C LEU A 309 13.06 -11.41 10.39
N ASP A 310 13.07 -11.35 11.72
CA ASP A 310 12.51 -12.36 12.63
C ASP A 310 11.05 -12.04 12.99
N SER A 311 10.31 -13.04 13.51
CA SER A 311 8.95 -12.80 14.01
C SER A 311 8.92 -11.72 15.10
N GLY A 312 7.99 -10.78 14.95
CA GLY A 312 7.85 -9.61 15.81
C GLY A 312 8.85 -8.49 15.50
N GLU A 313 9.60 -8.57 14.40
CA GLU A 313 10.47 -7.49 13.94
C GLU A 313 9.84 -6.69 12.78
N TYR A 314 10.24 -5.43 12.70
CA TYR A 314 9.89 -4.53 11.62
C TYR A 314 11.06 -3.61 11.27
N LEU A 315 11.06 -3.05 10.07
CA LEU A 315 12.03 -2.03 9.68
C LEU A 315 11.67 -0.67 10.28
N SER A 316 12.64 0.20 10.56
CA SER A 316 12.31 1.60 10.85
C SER A 316 11.53 2.21 9.68
N PHE A 317 10.56 3.08 10.00
CA PHE A 317 9.74 3.72 8.99
C PHE A 317 10.58 4.46 7.96
N TYR A 318 10.19 4.33 6.70
CA TYR A 318 10.81 4.96 5.55
C TYR A 318 9.76 5.79 4.81
N ASP A 319 10.14 6.99 4.36
CA ASP A 319 9.25 7.87 3.61
C ASP A 319 8.89 7.24 2.26
N ALA A 320 7.60 7.20 1.92
CA ALA A 320 7.10 6.67 0.65
C ALA A 320 7.38 7.56 -0.57
N LYS A 321 8.57 8.16 -0.68
CA LYS A 321 8.97 9.17 -1.68
C LYS A 321 8.66 8.73 -3.12
N GLU A 322 8.71 7.43 -3.40
CA GLU A 322 8.37 6.85 -4.70
C GLU A 322 6.92 7.11 -5.12
N ARG A 323 5.99 7.22 -4.16
CA ARG A 323 4.55 7.45 -4.41
C ARG A 323 4.26 8.87 -4.90
N TYR A 324 5.17 9.81 -4.64
CA TYR A 324 5.07 11.22 -5.01
C TYR A 324 5.74 11.53 -6.35
N SER A 325 6.23 10.49 -7.05
CA SER A 325 6.93 10.63 -8.32
C SER A 325 6.03 10.36 -9.54
N GLY A 326 6.50 10.75 -10.73
CA GLY A 326 5.82 10.48 -11.99
C GLY A 326 4.72 11.48 -12.36
N PHE A 327 4.53 12.54 -11.58
CA PHE A 327 3.70 13.67 -11.98
C PHE A 327 4.46 14.53 -12.99
N SER A 328 3.98 14.58 -14.22
CA SER A 328 4.55 15.38 -15.31
C SER A 328 3.47 16.17 -16.05
N GLY A 329 3.88 17.08 -16.94
CA GLY A 329 2.95 17.95 -17.68
C GLY A 329 2.01 18.69 -16.73
N ASP A 330 0.71 18.52 -16.96
CA ASP A 330 -0.37 19.23 -16.26
C ASP A 330 -0.59 18.78 -14.81
N LEU A 331 0.13 17.74 -14.34
CA LEU A 331 0.10 17.29 -12.94
C LEU A 331 1.34 17.71 -12.15
N LYS A 332 2.27 18.46 -12.74
CA LYS A 332 3.47 18.92 -12.04
C LYS A 332 3.10 19.70 -10.77
N GLY A 333 3.66 19.30 -9.61
CA GLY A 333 3.37 19.93 -8.32
C GLY A 333 2.17 19.32 -7.59
N PHE A 334 1.48 18.33 -8.17
CA PHE A 334 0.36 17.63 -7.53
C PHE A 334 0.78 16.91 -6.24
N GLU A 335 2.04 16.48 -6.15
CA GLU A 335 2.63 15.88 -4.96
C GLU A 335 2.46 16.72 -3.69
N ALA A 336 2.39 18.05 -3.83
CA ALA A 336 2.18 18.97 -2.70
C ALA A 336 0.79 18.86 -2.06
N LYS A 337 -0.16 18.18 -2.72
CA LYS A 337 -1.51 17.90 -2.19
C LYS A 337 -1.60 16.57 -1.45
N LEU A 338 -0.58 15.73 -1.54
CA LEU A 338 -0.62 14.40 -0.97
C LEU A 338 -0.13 14.46 0.48
N PRO A 339 -0.78 13.71 1.39
CA PRO A 339 -0.28 13.59 2.76
C PRO A 339 1.08 12.93 2.72
N GLN A 340 1.96 13.24 3.68
CA GLN A 340 3.17 12.45 3.88
C GLN A 340 2.78 11.09 4.46
N ILE A 341 3.36 10.03 3.93
CA ILE A 341 3.10 8.64 4.33
C ILE A 341 4.44 7.96 4.52
N GLY A 342 4.65 7.39 5.70
CA GLY A 342 5.75 6.48 5.98
C GLY A 342 5.31 5.03 5.81
N TYR A 343 6.23 4.14 5.50
CA TYR A 343 5.96 2.70 5.50
C TYR A 343 7.06 1.88 6.14
N THR A 344 6.71 0.67 6.56
CA THR A 344 7.63 -0.36 7.05
C THR A 344 7.24 -1.73 6.51
N TYR A 345 8.15 -2.70 6.60
CA TYR A 345 7.82 -4.11 6.50
C TYR A 345 7.81 -4.73 7.88
N LEU A 346 6.69 -5.34 8.26
CA LEU A 346 6.48 -6.00 9.53
C LEU A 346 6.36 -7.51 9.33
N LYS A 347 7.21 -8.30 10.01
CA LYS A 347 7.05 -9.75 10.10
C LYS A 347 6.31 -10.10 11.38
N SER A 348 4.98 -10.18 11.30
CA SER A 348 4.12 -10.40 12.47
C SER A 348 4.25 -11.80 13.07
N VAL A 349 4.43 -12.81 12.22
CA VAL A 349 4.55 -14.23 12.60
C VAL A 349 5.64 -14.92 11.79
N GLU A 350 6.20 -15.99 12.34
CA GLU A 350 7.37 -16.70 11.80
C GLU A 350 7.16 -17.19 10.35
N ASN A 351 5.99 -17.75 10.05
CA ASN A 351 5.69 -18.42 8.77
C ASN A 351 5.01 -17.51 7.73
N ALA A 352 4.83 -16.22 8.01
CA ALA A 352 4.19 -15.29 7.06
C ALA A 352 5.22 -14.39 6.37
N MET A 353 4.94 -14.08 5.10
CA MET A 353 5.65 -13.00 4.41
C MET A 353 5.45 -11.69 5.18
N PRO A 354 6.49 -10.85 5.31
CA PRO A 354 6.33 -9.54 5.91
C PRO A 354 5.31 -8.70 5.13
N MET A 355 4.43 -8.03 5.87
CA MET A 355 3.44 -7.12 5.32
C MET A 355 4.03 -5.72 5.23
N ARG A 356 3.75 -4.99 4.14
CA ARG A 356 4.02 -3.55 4.09
C ARG A 356 2.90 -2.84 4.86
N VAL A 357 3.27 -2.08 5.88
CA VAL A 357 2.37 -1.26 6.70
C VAL A 357 2.67 0.20 6.43
N GLU A 358 1.65 0.96 6.04
CA GLU A 358 1.72 2.39 5.75
C GLU A 358 0.97 3.19 6.81
N VAL A 359 1.55 4.32 7.24
CA VAL A 359 0.98 5.23 8.24
C VAL A 359 1.19 6.69 7.80
N PRO A 360 0.26 7.60 8.14
CA PRO A 360 0.41 9.03 7.86
C PRO A 360 1.40 9.76 8.76
#